data_AF-A0AAV5W9Q9-F1
#
_entry.id   AF-A0AAV5W9Q9-F1
#
_cell.length_a   1.000
_cell.length_b   1.000
_cell.length_c   1.000
_cell.angle_alpha   90.00
_cell.angle_beta   90.00
_cell.angle_gamma   90.00
#
_symmetry.space_group_name_H-M   'P 1'
#
loop_
_entity.id
_entity.type
_entity.pdbx_description
1 polymer ?
#
loop_
_entity_poly.entity_id
_entity_poly.type
_entity_poly.pdbx_seq_one_letter_code
_entity_poly.pdbx_strand_id
1 'polypeptide(L)'
;AVFTIHMERNFNYFIVFTILPTTILTAVCVLAMFHEAIDEYNRLEKIAIGVAALTGITLLLNIVADEVPRKKTTAVIAQFIIANLCVLTTAIIVVLVNPIGIVYSLLIR
;
A
#
# COMPACT_ATOMS: atom_id res chain seq x y z
N ALA A 1 21.69 -11.42 43.50
CA ALA A 1 22.39 -11.23 42.22
C ALA A 1 21.36 -11.05 41.13
N VAL A 2 21.49 -10.02 40.26
CA VAL A 2 20.55 -9.75 39.17
C VAL A 2 21.19 -10.26 37.89
N PHE A 3 20.56 -11.24 37.24
CA PHE A 3 20.95 -11.70 35.91
C PHE A 3 20.21 -10.87 34.86
N THR A 4 20.96 -10.23 33.97
CA THR A 4 20.39 -9.44 32.87
C THR A 4 20.60 -10.22 31.58
N ILE A 5 19.50 -10.61 30.93
CA ILE A 5 19.52 -11.34 29.65
C ILE A 5 19.30 -10.32 28.54
N HIS A 6 20.23 -10.27 27.59
CA HIS A 6 20.10 -9.46 26.37
C HIS A 6 19.62 -10.36 25.24
N MET A 7 18.50 -9.97 24.62
CA MET A 7 17.88 -10.70 23.51
C MET A 7 17.75 -9.74 22.32
N GLU A 8 18.27 -10.12 21.16
CA GLU A 8 18.14 -9.37 19.91
C GLU A 8 17.15 -10.06 18.96
N ARG A 9 16.36 -9.25 18.25
CA ARG A 9 15.41 -9.76 17.25
C ARG A 9 16.11 -9.99 15.91
N ASN A 10 15.87 -11.14 15.29
CA ASN A 10 16.25 -11.37 13.91
C ASN A 10 15.33 -10.57 12.96
N PHE A 11 15.83 -9.45 12.44
CA PHE A 11 15.05 -8.52 11.63
C PHE A 11 14.73 -9.04 10.21
N ASN A 12 15.49 -10.03 9.70
CA ASN A 12 15.33 -10.54 8.34
C ASN A 12 13.94 -11.10 8.07
N TYR A 13 13.30 -11.68 9.09
CA TYR A 13 11.95 -12.23 8.98
C TYR A 13 10.95 -11.14 8.54
N PHE A 14 11.00 -9.95 9.15
CA PHE A 14 10.08 -8.85 8.82
C PHE A 14 10.34 -8.28 7.41
N ILE A 15 11.59 -8.28 6.96
CA ILE A 15 11.93 -7.82 5.61
C ILE A 15 11.31 -8.76 4.57
N VAL A 16 11.55 -10.06 4.72
CA VAL A 16 11.16 -11.04 3.70
C VAL A 16 9.65 -11.26 3.68
N PHE A 17 9.01 -11.34 4.85
CA PHE A 17 7.59 -11.71 4.94
C PHE A 17 6.64 -10.50 4.94
N THR A 18 7.10 -9.30 5.26
CA THR A 18 6.23 -8.11 5.34
C THR A 18 6.63 -7.05 4.32
N ILE A 19 7.91 -6.65 4.28
CA ILE A 19 8.35 -5.52 3.43
C ILE A 19 8.36 -5.92 1.94
N LEU A 20 8.93 -7.07 1.59
CA LEU A 20 8.99 -7.52 0.20
C LEU A 20 7.60 -7.68 -0.46
N PRO A 21 6.64 -8.42 0.12
CA PRO A 21 5.34 -8.59 -0.54
C PRO A 21 4.55 -7.28 -0.63
N THR A 22 4.63 -6.41 0.37
CA THR A 22 3.91 -5.12 0.35
C THR A 22 4.45 -4.16 -0.69
N THR A 23 5.78 -4.10 -0.85
CA THR A 23 6.44 -3.25 -1.86
C THR A 23 6.17 -3.73 -3.28
N ILE A 24 6.25 -5.05 -3.51
CA ILE A 24 5.91 -5.63 -4.81
C ILE A 24 4.44 -5.36 -5.13
N LEU A 25 3.53 -5.57 -4.16
CA LEU A 25 2.11 -5.32 -4.35
C LEU A 25 1.84 -3.85 -4.70
N THR A 26 2.39 -2.89 -3.95
CA THR A 26 2.22 -1.46 -4.24
C THR A 26 2.77 -1.09 -5.61
N ALA A 27 3.98 -1.52 -5.93
CA ALA A 27 4.61 -1.22 -7.21
C ALA A 27 3.79 -1.78 -8.38
N VAL A 28 3.39 -3.04 -8.32
CA VAL A 28 2.57 -3.69 -9.36
C VAL A 28 1.21 -3.00 -9.49
N CYS A 29 0.57 -2.63 -8.38
CA CYS A 29 -0.73 -1.97 -8.40
C CYS A 29 -0.68 -0.59 -9.05
N VAL A 30 0.34 0.21 -8.70
CA VAL A 30 0.57 1.52 -9.34
C VAL A 30 0.84 1.34 -10.83
N LEU A 31 1.75 0.44 -11.21
CA LEU A 31 2.04 0.17 -12.61
C LEU A 31 0.79 -0.29 -13.38
N ALA A 32 -0.02 -1.18 -12.81
CA ALA A 32 -1.25 -1.66 -13.43
C ALA A 32 -2.27 -0.53 -13.62
N MET A 33 -2.42 0.37 -12.65
CA MET A 33 -3.34 1.51 -12.73
C MET A 33 -2.94 2.51 -13.83
N PHE A 34 -1.64 2.73 -14.02
CA PHE A 34 -1.11 3.66 -15.03
C PHE A 34 -0.84 3.01 -16.38
N HIS A 35 -1.12 1.72 -16.55
CA HIS A 35 -0.88 1.03 -17.82
C HIS A 35 -1.99 1.34 -18.85
N GLU A 36 -1.57 1.72 -20.06
CA GLU A 36 -2.45 2.11 -21.18
C GLU A 36 -3.27 0.94 -21.75
N ALA A 37 -2.79 -0.31 -21.65
CA ALA A 37 -3.56 -1.46 -22.13
C ALA A 37 -4.85 -1.69 -21.32
N ILE A 38 -4.93 -1.12 -20.11
CA ILE A 38 -6.17 -1.13 -19.32
C ILE A 38 -7.02 0.12 -19.63
N ASP A 39 -6.58 1.11 -20.42
CA ASP A 39 -7.45 2.24 -20.80
C ASP A 39 -8.55 1.86 -21.79
N GLU A 40 -8.39 0.78 -22.56
CA GLU A 40 -9.48 0.16 -23.32
C GLU A 40 -10.54 -0.44 -22.40
N TYR A 41 -10.14 -0.82 -21.19
CA TYR A 41 -10.96 -1.48 -20.20
C TYR A 41 -11.48 -0.46 -19.19
N ASN A 42 -12.80 -0.42 -19.07
CA ASN A 42 -13.57 0.55 -18.30
C ASN A 42 -12.88 1.01 -17.00
N ARG A 43 -12.79 2.32 -16.70
CA ARG A 43 -12.06 2.90 -15.54
C ARG A 43 -12.32 2.22 -14.18
N LEU A 44 -13.48 1.61 -14.03
CA LEU A 44 -13.88 0.80 -12.88
C LEU A 44 -12.92 -0.36 -12.59
N GLU A 45 -12.35 -0.96 -13.64
CA GLU A 45 -11.35 -2.03 -13.60
C GLU A 45 -10.07 -1.58 -12.89
N LYS A 46 -9.53 -0.42 -13.30
CA LYS A 46 -8.36 0.21 -12.66
C LYS A 46 -8.63 0.47 -11.18
N ILE A 47 -9.81 1.01 -10.86
CA ILE A 47 -10.21 1.27 -9.48
C ILE A 47 -10.35 -0.03 -8.69
N ALA A 48 -10.95 -1.08 -9.27
CA ALA A 48 -11.12 -2.38 -8.62
C ALA A 48 -9.77 -3.00 -8.22
N ILE A 49 -8.76 -2.91 -9.09
CA ILE A 49 -7.39 -3.35 -8.79
C ILE A 49 -6.82 -2.59 -7.58
N GLY A 50 -6.96 -1.26 -7.56
CA GLY A 50 -6.50 -0.42 -6.43
C GLY A 50 -7.23 -0.71 -5.12
N VAL A 51 -8.56 -0.90 -5.17
CA VAL A 51 -9.38 -1.24 -3.99
C VAL A 51 -9.04 -2.62 -3.44
N ALA A 52 -8.78 -3.61 -4.31
CA ALA A 52 -8.32 -4.92 -3.89
C ALA A 52 -6.98 -4.84 -3.16
N ALA A 53 -6.03 -4.06 -3.66
CA ALA A 53 -4.74 -3.85 -3.00
C ALA A 53 -4.86 -3.07 -1.68
N LEU A 54 -5.72 -2.05 -1.58
CA LEU A 54 -6.03 -1.37 -0.32
C LEU A 54 -6.55 -2.34 0.73
N THR A 55 -7.45 -3.24 0.32
CA THR A 55 -8.02 -4.27 1.21
C THR A 55 -6.92 -5.20 1.72
N GLY A 56 -6.03 -5.65 0.84
CA GLY A 56 -4.90 -6.50 1.22
C GLY A 56 -3.93 -5.85 2.20
N ILE A 57 -3.58 -4.57 1.99
CA ILE A 57 -2.67 -3.84 2.90
C ILE A 57 -3.35 -3.55 4.24
N THR A 58 -4.65 -3.24 4.24
CA THR A 58 -5.41 -3.01 5.47
C THR A 58 -5.51 -4.28 6.30
N LEU A 59 -5.74 -5.45 5.67
CA LEU A 59 -5.73 -6.74 6.34
C LEU A 59 -4.36 -7.04 6.96
N LEU A 60 -3.28 -6.78 6.23
CA LEU A 60 -1.91 -6.97 6.73
C LEU A 60 -1.63 -6.04 7.91
N LEU A 61 -2.05 -4.77 7.85
CA LEU A 61 -1.93 -3.84 8.97
C LEU A 61 -2.66 -4.37 10.22
N ASN A 62 -3.85 -4.97 10.04
CA ASN A 62 -4.61 -5.57 11.13
C ASN A 62 -3.87 -6.76 11.77
N ILE A 63 -3.32 -7.67 10.94
CA ILE A 63 -2.51 -8.79 11.43
C ILE A 63 -1.30 -8.30 12.24
N VAL A 64 -0.60 -7.28 11.73
CA VAL A 64 0.56 -6.69 12.44
C VAL A 64 0.14 -5.98 13.73
N ALA A 65 -1.05 -5.38 13.76
CA ALA A 65 -1.59 -4.74 14.96
C ALA A 65 -1.95 -5.75 16.06
N ASP A 66 -2.33 -6.97 15.67
CA ASP A 66 -2.63 -8.06 16.60
C ASP A 66 -1.36 -8.72 17.16
N GLU A 67 -0.30 -8.86 16.35
CA GLU A 67 0.96 -9.49 16.78
C GLU A 67 1.90 -8.55 17.55
N VAL A 68 1.84 -7.25 17.30
CA VAL A 68 2.74 -6.27 17.95
C VAL A 68 2.12 -5.79 19.27
N PRO A 69 2.78 -6.00 20.42
CA PRO A 69 2.26 -5.51 21.69
C PRO A 69 2.15 -3.99 21.64
N ARG A 70 1.01 -3.46 22.11
CA ARG A 70 0.71 -2.03 22.09
C ARG A 70 1.75 -1.27 22.92
N LYS A 71 2.67 -0.59 22.24
CA LYS A 71 3.63 0.34 22.84
C LYS A 71 3.10 1.77 22.71
N LYS A 72 3.61 2.68 23.55
CA LYS A 72 3.32 4.13 23.45
C LYS A 72 3.84 4.75 22.14
N THR A 73 4.76 4.08 21.45
CA THR A 73 5.34 4.49 20.18
C THR A 73 4.82 3.63 19.03
N THR A 74 4.55 4.24 17.89
CA THR A 74 4.18 3.53 16.66
C THR A 74 5.35 2.67 16.20
N ALA A 75 5.10 1.39 15.93
CA ALA A 75 6.12 0.49 15.41
C ALA A 75 6.57 0.92 14.00
N VAL A 76 7.87 0.86 13.74
CA VAL A 76 8.47 1.24 12.43
C VAL A 76 7.84 0.44 11.28
N ILE A 77 7.52 -0.84 11.52
CA ILE A 77 6.85 -1.72 10.54
C ILE A 77 5.45 -1.20 10.21
N ALA A 78 4.68 -0.75 11.21
CA ALA A 78 3.35 -0.18 11.00
C ALA A 78 3.43 1.13 10.21
N GLN A 79 4.41 1.99 10.50
CA GLN A 79 4.63 3.23 9.75
C GLN A 79 4.94 2.94 8.27
N PHE A 80 5.71 1.90 7.98
CA PHE A 80 6.00 1.47 6.62
C PHE A 80 4.73 1.01 5.86
N ILE A 81 3.88 0.22 6.52
CA ILE A 81 2.62 -0.26 5.92
C ILE A 81 1.68 0.93 5.65
N ILE A 82 1.58 1.88 6.59
CA ILE A 82 0.78 3.10 6.43
C ILE A 82 1.30 3.96 5.27
N ALA A 83 2.62 4.09 5.12
CA ALA A 83 3.19 4.84 4.00
C ALA A 83 2.80 4.21 2.64
N ASN A 84 2.87 2.88 2.50
CA ASN A 84 2.42 2.18 1.30
C ASN A 84 0.92 2.37 1.05
N LEU A 85 0.12 2.38 2.12
CA LEU A 85 -1.31 2.67 2.03
C LEU A 85 -1.58 4.08 1.50
N CYS A 86 -0.86 5.09 1.98
CA CYS A 86 -0.97 6.46 1.47
C CYS A 86 -0.61 6.57 -0.03
N VAL A 87 0.43 5.87 -0.47
CA VAL A 87 0.83 5.83 -1.89
C VAL A 87 -0.28 5.22 -2.75
N LEU A 88 -0.85 4.09 -2.34
CA LEU A 88 -1.98 3.45 -3.05
C LEU A 88 -3.22 4.35 -3.10
N THR A 89 -3.58 4.97 -1.98
CA THR A 89 -4.70 5.91 -1.94
C THR A 89 -4.48 7.09 -2.90
N THR A 90 -3.26 7.64 -2.94
CA THR A 90 -2.92 8.74 -3.86
C THR A 90 -3.04 8.30 -5.31
N ALA A 91 -2.57 7.10 -5.66
CA ALA A 91 -2.69 6.56 -7.01
C ALA A 91 -4.16 6.42 -7.45
N ILE A 92 -5.02 5.90 -6.57
CA ILE A 92 -6.46 5.77 -6.85
C ILE A 92 -7.10 7.14 -7.06
N ILE A 93 -6.75 8.14 -6.25
CA ILE A 93 -7.27 9.51 -6.40
C ILE A 93 -6.87 10.10 -7.76
N VAL A 94 -5.61 9.91 -8.18
CA VAL A 94 -5.13 10.40 -9.48
C VAL A 94 -5.93 9.77 -10.64
N VAL A 95 -6.17 8.46 -10.58
CA VAL A 95 -6.97 7.75 -11.60
C VAL A 95 -8.43 8.21 -11.58
N LEU A 96 -9.01 8.44 -10.41
CA LEU A 96 -10.40 8.84 -10.24
C LEU A 96 -10.67 10.27 -10.72
N VAL A 97 -9.78 11.21 -10.38
CA VAL A 97 -9.89 12.60 -10.82
C VAL A 97 -9.64 12.72 -12.33
N ASN A 98 -8.77 11.87 -12.90
CA ASN A 98 -8.37 11.89 -14.31
C ASN A 98 -8.29 13.33 -14.88
N PRO A 99 -7.32 14.14 -14.39
CA PRO A 99 -7.23 15.55 -14.76
C PRO A 99 -7.05 15.74 -16.28
N ILE A 100 -6.43 14.77 -16.96
CA ILE A 100 -6.18 14.81 -18.39
C ILE A 100 -7.49 14.65 -19.17
N GLY A 101 -8.34 13.68 -18.82
CA GLY A 101 -9.63 13.46 -19.49
C GLY A 101 -10.62 14.62 -19.30
N ILE A 102 -10.58 15.31 -18.15
CA ILE A 102 -11.40 16.50 -17.90
C ILE A 102 -10.94 17.67 -18.79
N VAL A 103 -9.64 17.87 -18.95
CA VAL A 103 -9.10 18.94 -19.81
C VAL A 103 -9.46 18.71 -21.28
N TYR A 104 -9.39 17.47 -21.77
CA TYR A 104 -9.81 17.14 -23.13
C TYR A 104 -11.30 17.37 -23.38
N SER A 105 -12.17 17.06 -22.42
CA SER A 105 -13.62 17.30 -22.58
C SER A 105 -14.00 18.78 -22.54
N LEU A 106 -13.20 19.61 -21.86
CA LEU A 106 -13.37 21.07 -21.81
C LEU A 106 -12.80 21.78 -23.04
N LEU A 107 -11.78 21.23 -23.70
CA LEU A 107 -11.16 21.81 -24.91
C LEU A 107 -11.93 21.52 -26.21
N ILE A 108 -12.71 20.44 -26.23
CA ILE A 108 -13.49 19.99 -27.41
C ILE A 108 -14.94 20.53 -27.40
N ARG A 109 -15.37 21.17 -26.30
CA ARG A 109 -16.66 21.85 -26.19
C ARG A 109 -16.51 23.35 -26.40
#